data_AF-A0A444YKT8-F1
#
_entry.id   AF-A0A444YKT8-F1
#
_cell.length_a   1.000
_cell.length_b   1.000
_cell.length_c   1.000
_cell.angle_alpha   90.00
_cell.angle_beta   90.00
_cell.angle_gamma   90.00
#
_symmetry.space_group_name_H-M   'P 1'
#
loop_
_entity.id
_entity.type
_entity.pdbx_description
1 polymer ?
#
loop_
_entity_poly.entity_id
_entity_poly.type
_entity_poly.pdbx_seq_one_letter_code
_entity_poly.pdbx_strand_id
1 'polypeptide(L)'
;MQRKAVLSLRDAKSGNANQLKAPCGKKALVKLLRWHFGEASVLFSQVAASKISRDPPTDSNEKYARPVLGGSTLPYSRRGRTGRPPTNKDPKSEKRSDFVYLPRDEAFGHLKSSDFLTYGLKSIAQDVMPVLTDAFDANILTLEFGDFDEVDKLYTGGITLPTNFLSKFSPLPVLKEILRTDGEQFLKYPPPKVMQVNKSAWMTDEEFSRETLAGVNPNVIKSLEEFPPGSKLDSKVYGDHTSTMKKEHLEPNLGGLTVEQAVEKKKLFILDHHDYLIPYLRRINSSKTKAYATRTIFFLKDDGTLKPLAIELSKPHPQGEEHGPVSDVYLPAYEGVEGYI
;
A
#
# COMPACT_ATOMS: atom_id res chain seq x y z
N MET A 1 -7.29 -24.75 -73.48
CA MET A 1 -8.33 -23.97 -74.18
C MET A 1 -9.22 -23.32 -73.13
N GLN A 2 -9.22 -21.98 -73.06
CA GLN A 2 -10.36 -21.10 -72.75
C GLN A 2 -11.13 -21.26 -71.41
N ARG A 3 -11.39 -20.23 -70.58
CA ARG A 3 -11.36 -18.76 -70.73
C ARG A 3 -11.04 -18.10 -69.38
N LYS A 4 -10.06 -17.17 -69.38
CA LYS A 4 -9.99 -16.06 -68.42
C LYS A 4 -11.18 -15.14 -68.67
N ALA A 5 -12.05 -14.97 -67.68
CA ALA A 5 -12.99 -13.85 -67.69
C ALA A 5 -12.24 -12.60 -67.23
N VAL A 6 -11.84 -11.79 -68.21
CA VAL A 6 -11.38 -10.41 -68.01
C VAL A 6 -12.62 -9.58 -67.67
N LEU A 7 -12.77 -9.16 -66.40
CA LEU A 7 -13.63 -8.02 -66.09
C LEU A 7 -12.80 -6.76 -66.31
N SER A 8 -13.23 -5.96 -67.29
CA SER A 8 -12.64 -4.68 -67.63
C SER A 8 -12.71 -3.74 -66.42
N LEU A 9 -11.58 -3.09 -66.13
CA LEU A 9 -11.54 -1.86 -65.36
C LEU A 9 -12.54 -0.88 -65.99
N ARG A 10 -13.65 -0.62 -65.30
CA ARG A 10 -14.41 0.61 -65.48
C ARG A 10 -13.89 1.59 -64.45
N ASP A 11 -13.32 2.67 -64.96
CA ASP A 11 -13.03 3.88 -64.20
C ASP A 11 -14.31 4.38 -63.50
N ALA A 12 -14.44 4.02 -62.23
CA ALA A 12 -15.34 4.69 -61.30
C ALA A 12 -14.51 5.61 -60.40
N LYS A 13 -14.00 6.70 -60.99
CA LYS A 13 -13.69 7.90 -60.21
C LYS A 13 -15.00 8.44 -59.66
N SER A 14 -15.35 8.09 -58.43
CA SER A 14 -16.20 8.97 -57.59
C SER A 14 -16.23 8.50 -56.13
N GLY A 15 -15.52 9.25 -55.28
CA GLY A 15 -16.20 9.90 -54.16
C GLY A 15 -16.39 9.17 -52.84
N ASN A 16 -15.96 7.92 -52.63
CA ASN A 16 -16.29 7.21 -51.38
C ASN A 16 -15.13 6.63 -50.54
N ALA A 17 -13.87 6.74 -50.97
CA ALA A 17 -12.73 6.39 -50.11
C ALA A 17 -12.37 7.49 -49.08
N ASN A 18 -12.87 8.72 -49.26
CA ASN A 18 -12.66 9.84 -48.34
C ASN A 18 -13.76 9.98 -47.26
N GLN A 19 -14.87 9.25 -47.36
CA GLN A 19 -15.95 9.34 -46.35
C GLN A 19 -15.73 8.41 -45.15
N LEU A 20 -14.94 7.35 -45.28
CA LEU A 20 -14.58 6.45 -44.17
C LEU A 20 -13.32 6.89 -43.39
N LYS A 21 -12.59 7.91 -43.86
CA LYS A 21 -11.53 8.59 -43.08
C LYS A 21 -12.09 9.61 -42.07
N ALA A 22 -13.41 9.88 -42.10
CA ALA A 22 -14.04 10.98 -41.38
C ALA A 22 -14.65 10.69 -40.00
N PRO A 23 -14.99 9.46 -39.55
CA PRO A 23 -15.53 9.28 -38.19
C PRO A 23 -14.44 9.07 -37.13
N CYS A 24 -13.25 8.60 -37.50
CA CYS A 24 -12.09 8.43 -36.60
C CYS A 24 -11.19 9.67 -36.50
N GLY A 25 -11.57 10.77 -37.16
CA GLY A 25 -10.75 11.98 -37.29
C GLY A 25 -10.79 12.85 -36.03
N LYS A 26 -9.76 13.69 -35.87
CA LYS A 26 -9.51 14.68 -34.79
C LYS A 26 -10.73 15.25 -34.06
N LYS A 27 -11.90 15.39 -34.71
CA LYS A 27 -13.17 15.79 -34.08
C LYS A 27 -13.63 14.84 -32.96
N ALA A 28 -13.52 13.53 -33.14
CA ALA A 28 -13.86 12.55 -32.10
C ALA A 28 -12.92 12.68 -30.90
N LEU A 29 -11.61 12.81 -31.15
CA LEU A 29 -10.59 13.03 -30.13
C LEU A 29 -10.80 14.36 -29.39
N VAL A 30 -11.10 15.45 -30.11
CA VAL A 30 -11.41 16.77 -29.51
C VAL A 30 -12.69 16.72 -28.69
N LYS A 31 -13.72 15.99 -29.15
CA LYS A 31 -14.96 15.79 -28.39
C LYS A 31 -14.68 15.01 -27.11
N LEU A 32 -13.90 13.93 -27.19
CA LEU A 32 -13.50 13.12 -26.04
C LEU A 32 -12.64 13.93 -25.05
N LEU A 33 -11.67 14.71 -25.55
CA LEU A 33 -10.83 15.59 -24.73
C LEU A 33 -11.65 16.70 -24.06
N ARG A 34 -12.56 17.36 -24.77
CA ARG A 34 -13.44 18.38 -24.17
C ARG A 34 -14.38 17.79 -23.13
N TRP A 35 -14.90 16.58 -23.37
CA TRP A 35 -15.81 15.89 -22.45
C TRP A 35 -15.11 15.41 -21.17
N HIS A 36 -13.87 14.93 -21.28
CA HIS A 36 -13.10 14.44 -20.11
C HIS A 36 -12.28 15.53 -19.41
N PHE A 37 -11.79 16.53 -20.12
CA PHE A 37 -10.82 17.49 -19.58
C PHE A 37 -11.34 18.92 -19.45
N GLY A 38 -12.28 19.38 -20.29
CA GLY A 38 -12.87 20.73 -20.23
C GLY A 38 -11.87 21.88 -20.39
N GLU A 39 -12.33 23.03 -20.92
CA GLU A 39 -11.55 24.28 -20.85
C GLU A 39 -11.63 24.84 -19.42
N ALA A 40 -10.52 25.43 -18.95
CA ALA A 40 -10.24 25.85 -17.57
C ALA A 40 -9.78 24.74 -16.60
N SER A 41 -8.48 24.82 -16.34
CA SER A 41 -7.63 24.04 -15.46
C SER A 41 -8.02 24.16 -13.99
N VAL A 42 -8.56 23.09 -13.40
CA VAL A 42 -8.44 22.83 -11.96
C VAL A 42 -8.39 21.31 -11.74
N LEU A 43 -7.20 20.80 -11.45
CA LEU A 43 -6.88 19.40 -11.23
C LEU A 43 -6.53 19.22 -9.75
N PHE A 44 -7.43 18.63 -8.97
CA PHE A 44 -7.17 18.32 -7.57
C PHE A 44 -7.19 16.81 -7.34
N SER A 45 -6.08 16.27 -6.85
CA SER A 45 -6.12 14.98 -6.15
C SER A 45 -6.21 15.29 -4.66
N GLN A 46 -7.39 15.09 -4.09
CA GLN A 46 -7.50 14.81 -2.67
C GLN A 46 -7.59 13.30 -2.59
N VAL A 47 -6.58 12.67 -1.98
CA VAL A 47 -6.72 11.29 -1.53
C VAL A 47 -7.79 11.35 -0.47
N ALA A 48 -9.00 10.86 -0.80
CA ALA A 48 -10.02 10.65 0.20
C ALA A 48 -9.44 9.64 1.18
N ALA A 49 -9.12 10.09 2.40
CA ALA A 49 -8.71 9.21 3.47
C ALA A 49 -9.71 8.05 3.57
N SER A 50 -9.20 6.82 3.60
CA SER A 50 -9.99 5.66 4.00
C SER A 50 -10.65 5.97 5.34
N LYS A 51 -11.93 5.60 5.45
CA LYS A 51 -12.74 5.75 6.67
C LYS A 51 -12.08 4.93 7.79
N ILE A 52 -11.34 5.58 8.69
CA ILE A 52 -10.93 5.02 10.00
C ILE A 52 -11.45 5.94 11.11
N SER A 53 -12.65 6.51 10.94
CA SER A 53 -13.19 7.46 11.91
C SER A 53 -14.69 7.31 12.05
N ARG A 54 -15.15 7.47 13.29
CA ARG A 54 -16.51 7.22 13.79
C ARG A 54 -17.58 8.10 13.12
N ASP A 55 -17.19 9.24 12.54
CA ASP A 55 -18.09 10.19 11.90
C ASP A 55 -17.92 10.22 10.38
N PRO A 56 -19.01 10.35 9.59
CA PRO A 56 -18.87 10.67 8.17
C PRO A 56 -18.10 12.00 8.05
N PRO A 57 -17.09 12.10 7.16
CA PRO A 57 -16.42 13.37 6.92
C PRO A 57 -17.41 14.34 6.28
N THR A 58 -18.08 15.12 7.11
CA THR A 58 -18.84 16.29 6.70
C THR A 58 -17.85 17.38 6.31
N ASP A 59 -18.27 18.29 5.43
CA ASP A 59 -17.52 19.51 5.10
C ASP A 59 -17.17 20.34 6.36
N SER A 60 -17.75 20.01 7.52
CA SER A 60 -17.58 20.73 8.78
C SER A 60 -16.41 20.28 9.66
N ASN A 61 -15.89 19.05 9.54
CA ASN A 61 -14.90 18.55 10.50
C ASN A 61 -13.45 18.74 9.99
N GLU A 62 -12.75 19.71 10.57
CA GLU A 62 -11.38 20.11 10.23
C GLU A 62 -10.35 18.97 10.37
N LYS A 63 -10.64 17.98 11.22
CA LYS A 63 -9.80 16.77 11.38
C LYS A 63 -9.61 16.00 10.08
N TYR A 64 -10.55 16.11 9.13
CA TYR A 64 -10.47 15.43 7.83
C TYR A 64 -9.87 16.29 6.72
N ALA A 65 -9.50 17.54 6.99
CA ALA A 65 -8.78 18.36 6.02
C ALA A 65 -7.47 17.66 5.63
N ARG A 66 -7.20 17.60 4.32
CA ARG A 66 -5.98 17.02 3.75
C ARG A 66 -5.41 18.00 2.73
N PRO A 67 -4.08 18.13 2.66
CA PRO A 67 -3.47 18.96 1.63
C PRO A 67 -3.78 18.39 0.25
N VAL A 68 -3.91 19.28 -0.72
CA VAL A 68 -4.01 18.91 -2.14
C VAL A 68 -2.68 18.30 -2.58
N LEU A 69 -2.75 17.12 -3.20
CA LEU A 69 -1.59 16.52 -3.85
C LEU A 69 -1.64 16.84 -5.36
N GLY A 70 -0.50 17.25 -5.91
CA GLY A 70 -0.31 17.74 -7.27
C GLY A 70 0.07 19.23 -7.32
N GLY A 71 0.77 19.64 -8.38
CA GLY A 71 1.36 20.98 -8.51
C GLY A 71 2.85 20.98 -8.19
N SER A 72 3.40 22.14 -7.80
CA SER A 72 4.84 22.30 -7.52
C SER A 72 5.21 21.95 -6.07
N THR A 73 4.34 22.24 -5.10
CA THR A 73 4.66 22.07 -3.66
C THR A 73 4.60 20.61 -3.20
N LEU A 74 3.58 19.86 -3.63
CA LEU A 74 3.43 18.43 -3.35
C LEU A 74 3.23 17.70 -4.68
N PRO A 75 4.31 17.39 -5.42
CA PRO A 75 4.18 16.79 -6.73
C PRO A 75 3.48 15.43 -6.64
N TYR A 76 2.49 15.21 -7.50
CA TYR A 76 1.72 13.98 -7.55
C TYR A 76 1.12 13.78 -8.94
N SER A 77 0.94 12.52 -9.34
CA SER A 77 0.32 12.17 -10.61
C SER A 77 -1.09 12.75 -10.70
N ARG A 78 -1.46 13.19 -11.92
CA ARG A 78 -2.84 13.59 -12.20
C ARG A 78 -3.76 12.37 -12.13
N ARG A 79 -5.04 12.61 -11.85
CA ARG A 79 -6.11 11.61 -11.89
C ARG A 79 -7.23 12.05 -12.82
N GLY A 80 -8.12 11.13 -13.19
CA GLY A 80 -9.33 11.43 -13.97
C GLY A 80 -10.19 12.51 -13.29
N ARG A 81 -10.64 13.49 -14.08
CA ARG A 81 -11.53 14.55 -13.61
C ARG A 81 -12.92 13.99 -13.32
N THR A 82 -13.45 14.28 -12.14
CA THR A 82 -14.80 13.91 -11.70
C THR A 82 -15.81 15.05 -11.82
N GLY A 83 -15.34 16.30 -11.83
CA GLY A 83 -16.15 17.48 -12.12
C GLY A 83 -17.13 17.88 -11.01
N ARG A 84 -17.01 17.36 -9.79
CA ARG A 84 -17.87 17.80 -8.68
C ARG A 84 -17.49 19.22 -8.26
N PRO A 85 -18.44 19.99 -7.71
CA PRO A 85 -18.16 21.34 -7.24
C PRO A 85 -17.18 21.33 -6.05
N PRO A 86 -16.53 22.47 -5.74
CA PRO A 86 -15.72 22.60 -4.54
C PRO A 86 -16.55 22.45 -3.25
N THR A 87 -15.88 22.16 -2.13
CA THR A 87 -16.49 22.17 -0.80
C THR A 87 -16.84 23.60 -0.37
N ASN A 88 -17.76 23.75 0.60
CA ASN A 88 -18.16 25.08 1.09
C ASN A 88 -17.04 25.79 1.88
N LYS A 89 -16.15 25.04 2.55
CA LYS A 89 -15.08 25.59 3.40
C LYS A 89 -13.76 25.80 2.66
N ASP A 90 -13.42 24.90 1.75
CA ASP A 90 -12.17 24.97 0.99
C ASP A 90 -12.45 24.90 -0.52
N PRO A 91 -12.24 26.01 -1.26
CA PRO A 91 -12.45 26.05 -2.71
C PRO A 91 -11.45 25.18 -3.49
N LYS A 92 -10.35 24.74 -2.85
CA LYS A 92 -9.35 23.85 -3.44
C LYS A 92 -9.67 22.36 -3.23
N SER A 93 -10.66 22.05 -2.40
CA SER A 93 -11.11 20.68 -2.15
C SER A 93 -12.41 20.39 -2.88
N GLU A 94 -12.52 19.20 -3.47
CA GLU A 94 -13.71 18.77 -4.20
C GLU A 94 -14.76 18.18 -3.24
N LYS A 95 -16.04 18.56 -3.42
CA LYS A 95 -17.15 18.07 -2.61
C LYS A 95 -17.32 16.55 -2.73
N ARG A 96 -17.68 15.91 -1.62
CA ARG A 96 -17.94 14.46 -1.56
C ARG A 96 -19.26 14.09 -2.24
N SER A 97 -19.29 12.89 -2.81
CA SER A 97 -20.49 12.22 -3.33
C SER A 97 -20.34 10.71 -3.12
N ASP A 98 -21.46 10.00 -3.03
CA ASP A 98 -21.46 8.53 -2.95
C ASP A 98 -20.96 7.90 -4.26
N PHE A 99 -21.12 8.63 -5.37
CA PHE A 99 -20.67 8.24 -6.69
C PHE A 99 -19.41 9.01 -7.13
N VAL A 100 -18.45 8.27 -7.68
CA VAL A 100 -17.22 8.83 -8.28
C VAL A 100 -17.29 8.57 -9.78
N TYR A 101 -17.40 9.63 -10.56
CA TYR A 101 -17.49 9.53 -12.01
C TYR A 101 -16.25 8.87 -12.62
N LEU A 102 -16.49 7.94 -13.54
CA LEU A 102 -15.52 7.33 -14.44
C LEU A 102 -16.14 7.36 -15.85
N PRO A 103 -15.32 7.51 -16.92
CA PRO A 103 -15.79 7.34 -18.29
C PRO A 103 -16.58 6.03 -18.45
N ARG A 104 -17.68 6.06 -19.22
CA ARG A 104 -18.61 4.91 -19.26
C ARG A 104 -17.94 3.62 -19.73
N ASP A 105 -17.01 3.71 -20.68
CA ASP A 105 -16.28 2.55 -21.21
C ASP A 105 -15.19 2.03 -20.26
N GLU A 106 -14.78 2.83 -19.27
CA GLU A 106 -13.87 2.45 -18.18
C GLU A 106 -14.62 1.84 -16.98
N ALA A 107 -15.94 2.06 -16.89
CA ALA A 107 -16.76 1.47 -15.86
C ALA A 107 -17.00 -0.01 -16.17
N PHE A 108 -16.65 -0.89 -15.23
CA PHE A 108 -16.82 -2.33 -15.40
C PHE A 108 -18.28 -2.70 -15.74
N GLY A 109 -18.44 -3.59 -16.73
CA GLY A 109 -19.72 -4.24 -17.03
C GLY A 109 -20.10 -5.29 -15.97
N HIS A 110 -21.41 -5.60 -15.89
CA HIS A 110 -22.01 -6.41 -14.83
C HIS A 110 -21.42 -7.84 -14.64
N LEU A 111 -20.86 -8.44 -15.69
CA LEU A 111 -20.24 -9.78 -15.63
C LEU A 111 -18.79 -9.77 -15.12
N LYS A 112 -18.09 -8.63 -15.21
CA LYS A 112 -16.77 -8.43 -14.60
C LYS A 112 -16.87 -7.85 -13.19
N SER A 113 -18.01 -7.26 -12.86
CA SER A 113 -18.25 -6.72 -11.53
C SER A 113 -18.51 -7.79 -10.49
N SER A 114 -19.02 -8.99 -10.82
CA SER A 114 -19.14 -10.08 -9.83
C SER A 114 -17.78 -10.54 -9.31
N ASP A 115 -16.77 -10.61 -10.19
CA ASP A 115 -15.39 -10.94 -9.81
C ASP A 115 -14.70 -9.80 -9.03
N PHE A 116 -15.19 -8.56 -9.18
CA PHE A 116 -14.71 -7.38 -8.46
C PHE A 116 -15.51 -7.07 -7.17
N LEU A 117 -16.78 -7.48 -7.11
CA LEU A 117 -17.72 -7.26 -5.99
C LEU A 117 -17.29 -8.04 -4.75
N THR A 118 -16.62 -9.17 -4.93
CA THR A 118 -15.90 -9.88 -3.86
C THR A 118 -14.85 -8.98 -3.16
N TYR A 119 -14.40 -7.90 -3.82
CA TYR A 119 -13.45 -6.92 -3.30
C TYR A 119 -14.00 -5.50 -3.27
N GLY A 120 -15.31 -5.34 -3.10
CA GLY A 120 -15.95 -4.06 -2.84
C GLY A 120 -15.53 -3.47 -1.48
N LEU A 121 -14.23 -3.21 -1.25
CA LEU A 121 -13.60 -2.70 -0.02
C LEU A 121 -14.37 -1.53 0.59
N LYS A 122 -14.96 -0.67 -0.24
CA LYS A 122 -15.75 0.49 0.22
C LYS A 122 -17.10 0.08 0.82
N SER A 123 -17.83 -0.87 0.24
CA SER A 123 -19.10 -1.36 0.81
C SER A 123 -18.82 -2.30 1.97
N ILE A 124 -17.88 -3.24 1.81
CA ILE A 124 -17.49 -4.19 2.85
C ILE A 124 -17.03 -3.46 4.11
N ALA A 125 -16.12 -2.48 4.00
CA ALA A 125 -15.70 -1.73 5.18
C ALA A 125 -16.84 -0.88 5.78
N GLN A 126 -17.75 -0.33 4.97
CA GLN A 126 -18.88 0.46 5.50
C GLN A 126 -19.91 -0.40 6.24
N ASP A 127 -20.08 -1.64 5.81
CA ASP A 127 -21.08 -2.56 6.34
C ASP A 127 -20.53 -3.39 7.51
N VAL A 128 -19.23 -3.74 7.48
CA VAL A 128 -18.56 -4.56 8.51
C VAL A 128 -18.04 -3.72 9.68
N MET A 129 -17.55 -2.50 9.44
CA MET A 129 -17.00 -1.67 10.53
C MET A 129 -18.00 -1.34 11.64
N PRO A 130 -19.28 -1.02 11.36
CA PRO A 130 -20.26 -0.79 12.42
C PRO A 130 -20.48 -2.03 13.29
N VAL A 131 -20.49 -3.23 12.69
CA VAL A 131 -20.62 -4.50 13.42
C VAL A 131 -19.45 -4.71 14.37
N LEU A 132 -18.22 -4.55 13.88
CA LEU A 132 -17.03 -4.66 14.71
C LEU A 132 -17.00 -3.61 15.82
N THR A 133 -17.35 -2.36 15.50
CA THR A 133 -17.38 -1.26 16.47
C THR A 133 -18.38 -1.55 17.59
N ASP A 134 -19.62 -1.94 17.26
CA ASP A 134 -20.64 -2.27 18.26
C ASP A 134 -20.26 -3.52 19.06
N ALA A 135 -19.54 -4.48 18.47
CA ALA A 135 -19.06 -5.68 19.17
C ALA A 135 -17.95 -5.35 20.18
N PHE A 136 -17.05 -4.41 19.87
CA PHE A 136 -16.07 -3.91 20.82
C PHE A 136 -16.71 -3.04 21.91
N ASP A 137 -17.62 -2.13 21.54
CA ASP A 137 -18.30 -1.25 22.50
C ASP A 137 -19.20 -2.04 23.47
N ALA A 138 -19.78 -3.17 23.01
CA ALA A 138 -20.56 -4.09 23.83
C ALA A 138 -19.70 -5.10 24.62
N ASN A 139 -18.35 -5.00 24.58
CA ASN A 139 -17.39 -5.94 25.18
C ASN A 139 -17.59 -7.41 24.76
N ILE A 140 -18.10 -7.65 23.55
CA ILE A 140 -18.24 -9.00 22.97
C ILE A 140 -16.90 -9.47 22.40
N LEU A 141 -16.10 -8.54 21.86
CA LEU A 141 -14.74 -8.78 21.38
C LEU A 141 -13.71 -8.04 22.24
N THR A 142 -12.53 -8.62 22.38
CA THR A 142 -11.38 -7.99 23.03
C THR A 142 -10.70 -7.01 22.10
N LEU A 143 -10.34 -5.82 22.60
CA LEU A 143 -9.69 -4.78 21.80
C LEU A 143 -8.30 -5.16 21.29
N GLU A 144 -7.69 -6.18 21.90
CA GLU A 144 -6.33 -6.66 21.62
C GLU A 144 -6.33 -8.19 21.54
N PHE A 145 -5.39 -8.72 20.75
CA PHE A 145 -5.09 -10.16 20.72
C PHE A 145 -4.14 -10.49 21.87
N GLY A 146 -4.41 -11.57 22.61
CA GLY A 146 -3.56 -12.05 23.69
C GLY A 146 -2.34 -12.85 23.22
N ASP A 147 -2.46 -13.57 22.10
CA ASP A 147 -1.41 -14.42 21.55
C ASP A 147 -1.56 -14.61 20.02
N PHE A 148 -0.61 -15.32 19.41
CA PHE A 148 -0.67 -15.64 17.97
C PHE A 148 -1.74 -16.69 17.61
N ASP A 149 -2.18 -17.52 18.56
CA ASP A 149 -3.23 -18.51 18.32
C ASP A 149 -4.59 -17.82 18.13
N GLU A 150 -4.84 -16.71 18.82
CA GLU A 150 -6.02 -15.86 18.59
C GLU A 150 -6.03 -15.24 17.19
N VAL A 151 -4.86 -14.92 16.64
CA VAL A 151 -4.75 -14.48 15.24
C VAL A 151 -5.01 -15.65 14.28
N ASP A 152 -4.51 -16.85 14.57
CA ASP A 152 -4.76 -18.05 13.76
C ASP A 152 -6.24 -18.46 13.75
N LYS A 153 -6.98 -18.23 14.85
CA LYS A 153 -8.44 -18.46 14.94
C LYS A 153 -9.22 -17.72 13.86
N LEU A 154 -8.75 -16.56 13.39
CA LEU A 154 -9.39 -15.82 12.29
C LEU A 154 -9.48 -16.62 10.98
N TYR A 155 -8.59 -17.59 10.79
CA TYR A 155 -8.52 -18.40 9.57
C TYR A 155 -9.11 -19.81 9.75
N THR A 156 -9.07 -20.36 10.96
CA THR A 156 -9.53 -21.73 11.25
C THR A 156 -11.00 -21.77 11.67
N GLY A 157 -11.40 -20.92 12.63
CA GLY A 157 -12.73 -20.90 13.24
C GLY A 157 -13.53 -19.61 13.04
N GLY A 158 -12.88 -18.53 12.59
CA GLY A 158 -13.48 -17.20 12.53
C GLY A 158 -13.76 -16.62 13.92
N ILE A 159 -14.55 -15.56 13.96
CA ILE A 159 -15.00 -14.90 15.18
C ILE A 159 -16.43 -15.35 15.49
N THR A 160 -16.66 -15.87 16.70
CA THR A 160 -18.00 -16.22 17.16
C THR A 160 -18.70 -14.97 17.71
N LEU A 161 -19.74 -14.51 17.02
CA LEU A 161 -20.60 -13.43 17.50
C LEU A 161 -21.99 -13.98 17.84
N PRO A 162 -22.63 -13.51 18.94
CA PRO A 162 -23.97 -13.95 19.29
C PRO A 162 -24.99 -13.75 18.15
N THR A 163 -25.84 -14.73 17.87
CA THR A 163 -26.81 -14.68 16.76
C THR A 163 -27.79 -13.50 16.91
N ASN A 164 -28.19 -13.20 18.14
CA ASN A 164 -29.01 -12.02 18.46
C ASN A 164 -28.29 -10.70 18.13
N PHE A 165 -26.96 -10.64 18.28
CA PHE A 165 -26.15 -9.48 17.89
C PHE A 165 -26.08 -9.35 16.36
N LEU A 166 -25.74 -10.42 15.64
CA LEU A 166 -25.65 -10.43 14.18
C LEU A 166 -26.99 -10.11 13.49
N SER A 167 -28.11 -10.54 14.09
CA SER A 167 -29.45 -10.29 13.56
C SER A 167 -29.77 -8.80 13.38
N LYS A 168 -29.18 -7.91 14.19
CA LYS A 168 -29.31 -6.44 14.08
C LYS A 168 -28.77 -5.89 12.76
N PHE A 169 -27.82 -6.60 12.14
CA PHE A 169 -27.10 -6.17 10.94
C PHE A 169 -27.46 -7.00 9.69
N SER A 170 -28.30 -8.03 9.85
CA SER A 170 -28.80 -8.91 8.78
C SER A 170 -29.37 -8.23 7.50
N PRO A 171 -29.89 -6.98 7.51
CA PRO A 171 -30.32 -6.33 6.26
C PRO A 171 -29.17 -6.02 5.29
N LEU A 172 -27.91 -6.05 5.74
CA LEU A 172 -26.75 -5.68 4.93
C LEU A 172 -26.41 -6.80 3.92
N PRO A 173 -26.45 -6.52 2.60
CA PRO A 173 -26.21 -7.52 1.56
C PRO A 173 -24.87 -8.24 1.68
N VAL A 174 -23.83 -7.53 2.12
CA VAL A 174 -22.46 -8.07 2.28
C VAL A 174 -22.37 -9.06 3.44
N LEU A 175 -23.10 -8.83 4.54
CA LEU A 175 -23.10 -9.75 5.68
C LEU A 175 -23.75 -11.08 5.33
N LYS A 176 -24.74 -11.08 4.44
CA LYS A 176 -25.32 -12.32 3.91
C LYS A 176 -24.31 -13.14 3.12
N GLU A 177 -23.29 -12.53 2.51
CA GLU A 177 -22.21 -13.25 1.81
C GLU A 177 -21.11 -13.74 2.76
N ILE A 178 -20.79 -12.96 3.78
CA ILE A 178 -19.78 -13.32 4.80
C ILE A 178 -20.30 -14.44 5.73
N LEU A 179 -21.61 -14.52 5.98
CA LEU A 179 -22.23 -15.52 6.87
C LEU A 179 -22.68 -16.81 6.15
N ARG A 180 -22.38 -16.98 4.84
CA ARG A 180 -22.99 -18.06 4.00
C ARG A 180 -22.62 -19.48 4.39
N THR A 181 -21.57 -19.68 5.17
CA THR A 181 -20.99 -21.03 5.31
C THR A 181 -21.67 -21.81 6.42
N ASP A 182 -21.73 -21.28 7.66
CA ASP A 182 -22.04 -22.15 8.81
C ASP A 182 -22.99 -21.50 9.85
N GLY A 183 -23.60 -20.35 9.57
CA GLY A 183 -24.59 -19.69 10.44
C GLY A 183 -24.06 -19.08 11.74
N GLU A 184 -22.84 -19.42 12.19
CA GLU A 184 -22.29 -18.99 13.49
C GLU A 184 -20.88 -18.36 13.42
N GLN A 185 -20.15 -18.53 12.30
CA GLN A 185 -18.76 -18.06 12.16
C GLN A 185 -18.69 -16.76 11.34
N PHE A 186 -18.47 -15.64 12.02
CA PHE A 186 -18.29 -14.32 11.39
C PHE A 186 -16.82 -14.11 11.00
N LEU A 187 -16.55 -13.53 9.81
CA LEU A 187 -15.20 -13.19 9.33
C LEU A 187 -14.18 -14.35 9.38
N LYS A 188 -14.58 -15.55 8.94
CA LYS A 188 -13.62 -16.63 8.70
C LYS A 188 -12.89 -16.37 7.38
N TYR A 189 -11.61 -16.01 7.47
CA TYR A 189 -10.79 -15.70 6.31
C TYR A 189 -10.13 -16.96 5.72
N PRO A 190 -9.85 -17.01 4.41
CA PRO A 190 -9.02 -18.06 3.85
C PRO A 190 -7.59 -17.98 4.45
N PRO A 191 -6.97 -19.12 4.82
CA PRO A 191 -5.61 -19.12 5.35
C PRO A 191 -4.60 -18.47 4.39
N PRO A 192 -3.78 -17.52 4.86
CA PRO A 192 -2.75 -16.88 4.05
C PRO A 192 -1.77 -17.90 3.50
N LYS A 193 -1.33 -17.72 2.25
CA LYS A 193 -0.42 -18.67 1.58
C LYS A 193 0.86 -18.96 2.36
N VAL A 194 1.42 -17.94 3.02
CA VAL A 194 2.64 -18.06 3.84
C VAL A 194 2.49 -19.03 5.02
N MET A 195 1.27 -19.24 5.52
CA MET A 195 0.98 -20.11 6.66
C MET A 195 0.41 -21.49 6.27
N GLN A 196 0.14 -21.76 4.99
CA GLN A 196 -0.57 -22.98 4.56
C GLN A 196 0.24 -24.25 4.78
N VAL A 197 1.57 -24.18 4.66
CA VAL A 197 2.47 -25.34 4.83
C VAL A 197 3.08 -25.35 6.23
N ASN A 198 3.55 -24.19 6.71
CA ASN A 198 4.16 -24.04 8.02
C ASN A 198 3.67 -22.74 8.66
N LYS A 199 2.94 -22.86 9.76
CA LYS A 199 2.31 -21.73 10.47
C LYS A 199 3.30 -20.76 11.11
N SER A 200 4.53 -21.20 11.38
CA SER A 200 5.55 -20.40 12.07
C SER A 200 6.70 -19.95 11.16
N ALA A 201 6.67 -20.31 9.87
CA ALA A 201 7.76 -19.97 8.94
C ALA A 201 8.01 -18.46 8.81
N TRP A 202 6.96 -17.65 8.93
CA TRP A 202 7.04 -16.18 8.86
C TRP A 202 7.89 -15.56 9.97
N MET A 203 8.18 -16.29 11.05
CA MET A 203 9.02 -15.82 12.16
C MET A 203 10.52 -16.08 11.93
N THR A 204 10.90 -16.75 10.83
CA THR A 204 12.30 -17.12 10.57
C THR A 204 13.04 -16.01 9.84
N ASP A 205 14.34 -15.86 10.16
CA ASP A 205 15.25 -14.95 9.46
C ASP A 205 15.32 -15.24 7.96
N GLU A 206 15.24 -16.53 7.60
CA GLU A 206 15.22 -16.99 6.22
C GLU A 206 13.99 -16.46 5.47
N GLU A 207 12.79 -16.58 6.04
CA GLU A 207 11.58 -16.11 5.38
C GLU A 207 11.51 -14.58 5.35
N PHE A 208 11.90 -13.91 6.44
CA PHE A 208 12.04 -12.45 6.47
C PHE A 208 12.93 -11.95 5.34
N SER A 209 14.11 -12.57 5.16
CA SER A 209 15.05 -12.20 4.11
C SER A 209 14.54 -12.58 2.72
N ARG A 210 13.91 -13.75 2.56
CA ARG A 210 13.37 -14.23 1.29
C ARG A 210 12.23 -13.34 0.79
N GLU A 211 11.37 -12.85 1.68
CA GLU A 211 10.27 -11.95 1.31
C GLU A 211 10.77 -10.60 0.75
N THR A 212 11.98 -10.16 1.10
CA THR A 212 12.57 -8.95 0.48
C THR A 212 12.90 -9.13 -1.01
N LEU A 213 13.03 -10.38 -1.48
CA LEU A 213 13.32 -10.71 -2.89
C LEU A 213 12.12 -11.30 -3.62
N ALA A 214 11.24 -12.02 -2.92
CA ALA A 214 10.17 -12.82 -3.51
C ALA A 214 8.86 -12.77 -2.70
N GLY A 215 8.70 -11.74 -1.87
CA GLY A 215 7.47 -11.45 -1.13
C GLY A 215 6.61 -10.41 -1.84
N VAL A 216 5.83 -9.66 -1.06
CA VAL A 216 4.87 -8.67 -1.58
C VAL A 216 5.54 -7.43 -2.16
N ASN A 217 6.72 -7.05 -1.67
CA ASN A 217 7.42 -5.83 -2.07
C ASN A 217 8.91 -6.10 -2.40
N PRO A 218 9.21 -6.81 -3.50
CA PRO A 218 10.56 -7.27 -3.82
C PRO A 218 11.47 -6.19 -4.47
N ASN A 219 11.01 -4.94 -4.56
CA ASN A 219 11.62 -3.92 -5.42
C ASN A 219 12.37 -2.82 -4.66
N VAL A 220 12.58 -2.98 -3.35
CA VAL A 220 13.17 -1.93 -2.50
C VAL A 220 14.60 -2.25 -2.08
N ILE A 221 14.94 -3.52 -1.94
CA ILE A 221 16.30 -3.96 -1.57
C ILE A 221 17.34 -3.50 -2.59
N LYS A 222 18.52 -3.09 -2.10
CA LYS A 222 19.63 -2.58 -2.91
C LYS A 222 20.93 -3.26 -2.53
N SER A 223 21.90 -3.27 -3.45
CA SER A 223 23.28 -3.59 -3.08
C SER A 223 23.80 -2.51 -2.15
N LEU A 224 24.52 -2.90 -1.09
CA LEU A 224 25.25 -1.97 -0.24
C LEU A 224 26.56 -1.59 -0.94
N GLU A 225 26.75 -0.30 -1.20
CA GLU A 225 27.91 0.21 -1.95
C GLU A 225 29.04 0.69 -1.03
N GLU A 226 28.70 1.17 0.17
CA GLU A 226 29.63 1.68 1.16
C GLU A 226 29.15 1.35 2.58
N PHE A 227 30.08 1.24 3.52
CA PHE A 227 29.78 1.01 4.93
C PHE A 227 30.58 1.97 5.83
N PRO A 228 29.95 2.59 6.85
CA PRO A 228 28.54 2.51 7.20
C PRO A 228 27.62 3.14 6.14
N PRO A 229 26.32 2.77 6.06
CA PRO A 229 25.39 3.38 5.11
C PRO A 229 25.27 4.89 5.35
N GLY A 230 25.57 5.69 4.32
CA GLY A 230 25.36 7.14 4.35
C GLY A 230 23.90 7.53 4.15
N SER A 231 23.51 8.71 4.66
CA SER A 231 22.22 9.35 4.35
C SER A 231 22.40 10.58 3.49
N LYS A 232 21.37 10.89 2.70
CA LYS A 232 21.32 12.03 1.77
C LYS A 232 20.55 13.21 2.33
N LEU A 233 20.07 13.11 3.57
CA LEU A 233 19.36 14.18 4.25
C LEU A 233 20.30 15.36 4.56
N ASP A 234 19.73 16.57 4.60
CA ASP A 234 20.50 17.75 4.99
C ASP A 234 20.84 17.69 6.49
N SER A 235 22.12 17.53 6.80
CA SER A 235 22.62 17.45 8.17
C SER A 235 22.42 18.75 8.97
N LYS A 236 22.19 19.89 8.30
CA LYS A 236 21.82 21.13 8.99
C LYS A 236 20.39 21.10 9.53
N VAL A 237 19.52 20.32 8.89
CA VAL A 237 18.10 20.20 9.26
C VAL A 237 17.90 19.00 10.20
N TYR A 238 18.55 17.88 9.89
CA TYR A 238 18.33 16.60 10.57
C TYR A 238 19.51 16.14 11.42
N GLY A 239 20.48 17.01 11.70
CA GLY A 239 21.67 16.71 12.48
C GLY A 239 22.56 15.63 11.89
N ASP A 240 23.47 15.09 12.71
CA ASP A 240 24.25 13.91 12.34
C ASP A 240 23.34 12.67 12.34
N HIS A 241 23.32 12.00 11.21
CA HIS A 241 22.48 10.83 10.95
C HIS A 241 23.29 9.72 10.27
N THR A 242 24.61 9.75 10.49
CA THR A 242 25.50 8.65 10.16
C THR A 242 25.00 7.39 10.87
N SER A 243 24.91 6.27 10.15
CA SER A 243 24.47 5.01 10.74
C SER A 243 25.37 4.63 11.92
N THR A 244 24.77 4.17 13.01
CA THR A 244 25.50 3.72 14.21
C THR A 244 25.95 2.26 14.11
N MET A 245 25.64 1.57 13.00
CA MET A 245 26.14 0.22 12.75
C MET A 245 27.66 0.21 12.63
N LYS A 246 28.30 -0.73 13.31
CA LYS A 246 29.74 -0.92 13.28
C LYS A 246 30.12 -2.20 12.56
N LYS A 247 31.37 -2.31 12.12
CA LYS A 247 31.85 -3.48 11.37
C LYS A 247 31.80 -4.75 12.21
N GLU A 248 32.09 -4.61 13.50
CA GLU A 248 32.09 -5.70 14.49
C GLU A 248 30.71 -6.35 14.64
N HIS A 249 29.64 -5.63 14.28
CA HIS A 249 28.28 -6.19 14.27
C HIS A 249 28.06 -7.19 13.13
N LEU A 250 28.74 -7.00 11.99
CA LEU A 250 28.50 -7.76 10.77
C LEU A 250 29.50 -8.90 10.59
N GLU A 251 30.79 -8.60 10.79
CA GLU A 251 31.93 -9.50 10.48
C GLU A 251 31.81 -10.93 11.02
N PRO A 252 31.31 -11.17 12.27
CA PRO A 252 31.15 -12.52 12.79
C PRO A 252 30.26 -13.42 11.91
N ASN A 253 29.36 -12.82 11.13
CA ASN A 253 28.38 -13.52 10.31
C ASN A 253 28.66 -13.45 8.80
N LEU A 254 29.83 -12.95 8.38
CA LEU A 254 30.21 -12.83 6.95
C LEU A 254 30.98 -14.04 6.40
N GLY A 255 31.08 -15.14 7.15
CA GLY A 255 31.79 -16.34 6.70
C GLY A 255 33.29 -16.11 6.49
N GLY A 256 33.92 -15.30 7.36
CA GLY A 256 35.36 -15.00 7.32
C GLY A 256 35.77 -13.86 6.38
N LEU A 257 34.82 -13.17 5.74
CA LEU A 257 35.08 -11.94 4.99
C LEU A 257 35.08 -10.73 5.91
N THR A 258 35.88 -9.71 5.60
CA THR A 258 35.70 -8.37 6.18
C THR A 258 34.53 -7.65 5.51
N VAL A 259 34.02 -6.58 6.13
CA VAL A 259 32.94 -5.77 5.53
C VAL A 259 33.34 -5.25 4.14
N GLU A 260 34.57 -4.75 3.97
CA GLU A 260 35.05 -4.22 2.70
C GLU A 260 35.08 -5.28 1.61
N GLN A 261 35.57 -6.48 1.95
CA GLN A 261 35.58 -7.60 1.01
C GLN A 261 34.17 -8.02 0.61
N ALA A 262 33.23 -7.99 1.55
CA ALA A 262 31.84 -8.34 1.28
C ALA A 262 31.14 -7.28 0.40
N VAL A 263 31.42 -5.99 0.60
CA VAL A 263 30.96 -4.90 -0.29
C VAL A 263 31.56 -5.05 -1.68
N GLU A 264 32.88 -5.23 -1.80
CA GLU A 264 33.59 -5.37 -3.08
C GLU A 264 33.06 -6.57 -3.89
N LYS A 265 32.80 -7.69 -3.21
CA LYS A 265 32.22 -8.91 -3.81
C LYS A 265 30.70 -8.82 -4.04
N LYS A 266 30.07 -7.67 -3.74
CA LYS A 266 28.62 -7.45 -3.85
C LYS A 266 27.79 -8.49 -3.09
N LYS A 267 28.26 -8.86 -1.89
CA LYS A 267 27.59 -9.80 -0.99
C LYS A 267 26.77 -9.12 0.09
N LEU A 268 26.86 -7.80 0.26
CA LEU A 268 26.04 -7.06 1.19
C LEU A 268 24.91 -6.31 0.48
N PHE A 269 23.72 -6.39 1.06
CA PHE A 269 22.51 -5.75 0.58
C PHE A 269 21.85 -4.98 1.72
N ILE A 270 21.05 -3.98 1.38
CA ILE A 270 20.37 -3.13 2.35
C ILE A 270 18.91 -2.89 1.95
N LEU A 271 18.03 -3.00 2.95
CA LEU A 271 16.69 -2.44 2.91
C LEU A 271 16.70 -1.13 3.70
N ASP A 272 16.70 0.00 2.98
CA ASP A 272 16.91 1.33 3.56
C ASP A 272 15.62 2.15 3.54
N HIS A 273 14.97 2.21 4.71
CA HIS A 273 13.80 3.03 4.98
C HIS A 273 14.13 4.28 5.80
N HIS A 274 15.40 4.67 5.88
CA HIS A 274 15.83 5.77 6.72
C HIS A 274 15.39 7.14 6.17
N ASP A 275 15.93 7.53 5.03
CA ASP A 275 15.92 8.93 4.57
C ASP A 275 14.52 9.47 4.30
N TYR A 276 13.63 8.63 3.75
CA TYR A 276 12.29 9.10 3.43
C TYR A 276 11.36 9.10 4.65
N LEU A 277 11.67 8.38 5.74
CA LEU A 277 10.85 8.33 6.94
C LEU A 277 11.23 9.38 7.98
N ILE A 278 12.53 9.67 8.15
CA ILE A 278 13.03 10.64 9.16
C ILE A 278 12.23 11.95 9.15
N PRO A 279 11.97 12.62 8.01
CA PRO A 279 11.18 13.87 7.97
C PRO A 279 9.74 13.77 8.51
N TYR A 280 9.19 12.55 8.60
CA TYR A 280 7.80 12.32 9.03
C TYR A 280 7.71 11.68 10.42
N LEU A 281 8.80 11.09 10.93
CA LEU A 281 8.77 10.31 12.17
C LEU A 281 8.24 11.10 13.37
N ARG A 282 8.67 12.36 13.55
CA ARG A 282 8.19 13.18 14.69
C ARG A 282 6.67 13.37 14.64
N ARG A 283 6.13 13.61 13.44
CA ARG A 283 4.68 13.76 13.23
C ARG A 283 3.93 12.44 13.39
N ILE A 284 4.51 11.32 12.96
CA ILE A 284 3.90 9.99 13.14
C ILE A 284 3.87 9.66 14.63
N ASN A 285 5.00 9.86 15.32
CA ASN A 285 5.20 9.47 16.71
C ASN A 285 4.49 10.37 17.72
N SER A 286 4.06 11.58 17.33
CA SER A 286 3.20 12.44 18.16
C SER A 286 1.75 11.94 18.25
N SER A 287 1.37 10.97 17.41
CA SER A 287 0.07 10.30 17.46
C SER A 287 0.12 9.04 18.36
N LYS A 288 -0.96 8.24 18.37
CA LYS A 288 -0.96 6.91 19.02
C LYS A 288 -0.02 5.92 18.32
N THR A 289 0.30 6.15 17.06
CA THR A 289 1.23 5.32 16.28
C THR A 289 2.67 5.62 16.69
N LYS A 290 3.54 4.62 16.59
CA LYS A 290 4.98 4.72 16.78
C LYS A 290 5.67 4.05 15.59
N ALA A 291 6.73 4.67 15.09
CA ALA A 291 7.51 4.19 13.98
C ALA A 291 8.98 4.56 14.17
N TYR A 292 9.84 3.76 13.53
CA TYR A 292 11.26 3.99 13.39
C TYR A 292 11.58 4.11 11.90
N ALA A 293 12.62 4.87 11.58
CA ALA A 293 13.22 4.84 10.27
C ALA A 293 14.28 3.73 10.31
N THR A 294 14.11 2.70 9.49
CA THR A 294 14.87 1.45 9.65
C THR A 294 15.89 1.26 8.55
N ARG A 295 17.02 0.64 8.89
CA ARG A 295 17.97 0.08 7.94
C ARG A 295 18.24 -1.37 8.29
N THR A 296 18.11 -2.27 7.33
CA THR A 296 18.41 -3.69 7.53
C THR A 296 19.49 -4.12 6.56
N ILE A 297 20.59 -4.69 7.07
CA ILE A 297 21.67 -5.24 6.25
C ILE A 297 21.51 -6.74 6.11
N PHE A 298 21.68 -7.24 4.90
CA PHE A 298 21.64 -8.66 4.55
C PHE A 298 22.96 -9.11 3.93
N PHE A 299 23.31 -10.37 4.16
CA PHE A 299 24.43 -11.05 3.52
C PHE A 299 23.94 -12.11 2.55
N LEU A 300 24.51 -12.12 1.35
CA LEU A 300 24.31 -13.19 0.37
C LEU A 300 25.27 -14.35 0.67
N LYS A 301 24.69 -15.44 1.16
CA LYS A 301 25.41 -16.70 1.42
C LYS A 301 25.77 -17.40 0.11
N ASP A 302 26.71 -18.32 0.18
CA ASP A 302 27.17 -19.11 -0.97
C ASP A 302 26.09 -20.08 -1.49
N ASP A 303 25.08 -20.41 -0.67
CA ASP A 303 23.91 -21.19 -1.07
C ASP A 303 22.88 -20.38 -1.89
N GLY A 304 23.13 -19.08 -2.11
CA GLY A 304 22.27 -18.18 -2.88
C GLY A 304 21.13 -17.56 -2.07
N THR A 305 21.04 -17.81 -0.77
CA THR A 305 20.02 -17.21 0.11
C THR A 305 20.55 -15.98 0.86
N LEU A 306 19.64 -15.09 1.23
CA LEU A 306 19.96 -13.92 2.06
C LEU A 306 19.81 -14.27 3.55
N LYS A 307 20.74 -13.75 4.35
CA LYS A 307 20.71 -13.79 5.81
C LYS A 307 20.67 -12.36 6.37
N PRO A 308 19.78 -12.00 7.30
CA PRO A 308 19.80 -10.69 7.93
C PRO A 308 20.97 -10.63 8.92
N LEU A 309 21.65 -9.48 9.00
CA LEU A 309 22.82 -9.29 9.86
C LEU A 309 22.59 -8.28 10.99
N ALA A 310 21.90 -7.19 10.68
CA ALA A 310 21.65 -6.11 11.63
C ALA A 310 20.44 -5.29 11.18
N ILE A 311 19.68 -4.80 12.17
CA ILE A 311 18.61 -3.83 12.00
C ILE A 311 18.94 -2.61 12.83
N GLU A 312 19.05 -1.44 12.20
CA GLU A 312 19.14 -0.15 12.88
C GLU A 312 17.75 0.46 12.95
N LEU A 313 17.34 0.86 14.15
CA LEU A 313 16.08 1.54 14.43
C LEU A 313 16.35 2.99 14.84
N SER A 314 16.17 3.92 13.91
CA SER A 314 16.36 5.35 14.14
C SER A 314 15.04 6.02 14.56
N LYS A 315 15.06 6.75 15.68
CA LYS A 315 13.93 7.57 16.19
C LYS A 315 14.32 9.05 16.26
N PRO A 316 13.35 9.98 16.22
CA PRO A 316 13.66 11.41 16.34
C PRO A 316 14.36 11.73 17.65
N HIS A 317 15.32 12.68 17.64
CA HIS A 317 15.89 13.17 18.89
C HIS A 317 14.80 13.80 19.77
N PRO A 318 14.84 13.59 21.10
CA PRO A 318 13.91 14.24 22.01
C PRO A 318 13.96 15.78 21.94
N GLN A 319 15.15 16.36 21.70
CA GLN A 319 15.36 17.81 21.74
C GLN A 319 15.03 18.55 20.44
N GLY A 320 15.05 17.89 19.28
CA GLY A 320 14.87 18.55 17.98
C GLY A 320 15.34 17.69 16.81
N GLU A 321 14.97 18.01 15.58
CA GLU A 321 15.46 17.25 14.41
C GLU A 321 16.92 17.57 14.09
N GLU A 322 17.33 18.81 14.39
CA GLU A 322 18.68 19.34 14.21
C GLU A 322 19.76 18.60 15.01
N HIS A 323 19.36 17.79 15.99
CA HIS A 323 20.27 17.03 16.85
C HIS A 323 20.61 15.63 16.31
N GLY A 324 20.01 15.18 15.21
CA GLY A 324 20.25 13.83 14.70
C GLY A 324 19.28 12.80 15.28
N PRO A 325 18.91 11.74 14.54
CA PRO A 325 18.16 10.65 15.12
C PRO A 325 18.97 9.94 16.23
N VAL A 326 18.25 9.38 17.20
CA VAL A 326 18.83 8.41 18.14
C VAL A 326 18.60 7.04 17.53
N SER A 327 19.67 6.28 17.30
CA SER A 327 19.62 4.96 16.68
C SER A 327 20.04 3.87 17.64
N ASP A 328 19.27 2.79 17.68
CA ASP A 328 19.61 1.54 18.36
C ASP A 328 19.85 0.45 17.29
N VAL A 329 20.86 -0.40 17.46
CA VAL A 329 21.19 -1.48 16.51
C VAL A 329 20.94 -2.83 17.15
N TYR A 330 20.18 -3.67 16.45
CA TYR A 330 19.81 -5.02 16.86
C TYR A 330 20.45 -6.04 15.93
N LEU A 331 20.92 -7.14 16.51
CA LEU A 331 21.60 -8.23 15.82
C LEU A 331 20.78 -9.51 16.02
N PRO A 332 20.79 -10.46 15.06
CA PRO A 332 20.10 -11.73 15.21
C PRO A 332 20.51 -12.46 16.49
N ALA A 333 19.51 -12.88 17.26
CA ALA A 333 19.67 -13.69 18.46
C ALA A 333 18.55 -14.75 18.49
N TYR A 334 18.87 -15.95 18.97
CA TYR A 334 17.94 -17.09 18.99
C TYR A 334 17.58 -17.56 20.40
N GLU A 335 18.22 -16.96 21.42
CA GLU A 335 18.03 -17.28 22.83
C GLU A 335 17.95 -15.98 23.63
N GLY A 336 17.40 -16.06 24.84
CA GLY A 336 17.31 -14.91 25.75
C GLY A 336 16.20 -13.91 25.39
N VAL A 337 16.23 -12.76 26.04
CA VAL A 337 15.29 -11.66 25.77
C VAL A 337 15.59 -11.04 24.41
N GLU A 338 16.85 -11.14 23.98
CA GLU A 338 17.39 -10.66 22.72
C GLU A 338 16.75 -11.35 21.52
N GLY A 339 16.32 -12.62 21.64
CA GLY A 339 15.61 -13.33 20.56
C GLY A 339 14.13 -12.94 20.38
N TYR A 340 13.60 -12.07 21.25
CA TYR A 340 12.24 -11.52 21.12
C TYR A 340 12.22 -10.09 20.53
N ILE A 341 13.39 -9.52 20.25
CA ILE A 341 13.56 -8.17 19.71
C ILE A 341 13.93 -8.28 18.23
#